data_AF-A0A350ESP6-F1
#
_entry.id   AF-A0A350ESP6-F1
#
_cell.length_a   1.000
_cell.length_b   1.000
_cell.length_c   1.000
_cell.angle_alpha   90.00
_cell.angle_beta   90.00
_cell.angle_gamma   90.00
#
_symmetry.space_group_name_H-M   'P 1'
#
loop_
_entity.id
_entity.type
_entity.pdbx_description
1 polymer ?
#
loop_
_entity_poly.entity_id
_entity_poly.type
_entity_poly.pdbx_seq_one_letter_code
_entity_poly.pdbx_strand_id
1 'polypeptide(L)'
;MSTLSCSSTFVPSRLETLLKRTTSRCPVCLQACPAEIVRIGDRHGAVYLRRTCPEHGLHSACIASDARFYWLAKGDPTNACCSGGGCCSADGSSTGTLGRNAPGRGDGPFETLSTCLALIEIVHSCNLACPTCYADSPVGTGSKVDAVPLDELWARIQGVIDRKGKIEILQLSGGEPTLHPQFFELVRWAQENPGIDYLLLNTNGVRIAKDDAFLEELGRTFRYGGMQLYLQFDGPQAAGQLGLRGADLRDLRLRAIERCQRINLPITLAMTVNEATLPHLWETIEFGLRHPHIRGVSFQPMFGSGRVGQASSRSPARVSERAVASVCGSGMHLVQEKSDDTLDGAGHQNEESCADKSPGVRQPVPAPRQAGSLS
;
A
#
# COMPACT_ATOMS: atom_id res chain seq x y z
N MET A 1 7.84 5.20 -69.04
CA MET A 1 7.52 6.41 -68.24
C MET A 1 6.63 5.95 -67.10
N SER A 2 7.21 5.45 -66.01
CA SER A 2 7.65 6.22 -64.82
C SER A 2 6.44 6.81 -64.08
N THR A 3 5.91 6.07 -63.09
CA THR A 3 6.13 6.23 -61.64
C THR A 3 5.45 7.45 -61.03
N LEU A 4 4.52 7.22 -60.10
CA LEU A 4 4.42 7.99 -58.85
C LEU A 4 3.86 7.05 -57.76
N SER A 5 4.78 6.29 -57.15
CA SER A 5 4.59 5.67 -55.84
C SER A 5 4.79 6.76 -54.80
N CYS A 6 3.72 7.11 -54.08
CA CYS A 6 3.83 7.97 -52.90
C CYS A 6 4.39 7.12 -51.75
N SER A 7 5.71 7.12 -51.65
CA SER A 7 6.42 6.55 -50.50
C SER A 7 6.13 7.44 -49.30
N SER A 8 5.23 7.02 -48.40
CA SER A 8 5.14 7.64 -47.08
C SER A 8 6.43 7.32 -46.34
N THR A 9 7.24 8.35 -46.21
CA THR A 9 8.52 8.31 -45.52
C THR A 9 8.24 8.04 -44.05
N PHE A 10 8.84 6.96 -43.55
CA PHE A 10 8.91 6.59 -42.15
C PHE A 10 9.45 7.79 -41.34
N VAL A 11 8.58 8.45 -40.58
CA VAL A 11 9.00 9.48 -39.62
C VAL A 11 9.82 8.77 -38.54
N PRO A 12 11.02 9.27 -38.18
CA PRO A 12 11.90 8.57 -37.23
C PRO A 12 11.14 8.26 -35.94
N SER A 13 11.14 6.98 -35.60
CA SER A 13 10.62 6.43 -34.36
C SER A 13 11.02 7.33 -33.17
N ARG A 14 10.05 7.62 -32.30
CA ARG A 14 10.28 8.21 -30.97
C ARG A 14 11.55 7.61 -30.37
N LEU A 15 12.51 8.45 -29.98
CA LEU A 15 13.78 8.04 -29.35
C LEU A 15 13.51 6.93 -28.33
N GLU A 16 14.00 5.73 -28.61
CA GLU A 16 13.84 4.59 -27.73
C GLU A 16 15.17 4.35 -27.01
N THR A 17 15.13 4.20 -25.69
CA THR A 17 16.30 3.94 -24.85
C THR A 17 16.04 2.70 -24.00
N LEU A 18 16.83 1.64 -24.18
CA LEU A 18 16.81 0.49 -23.28
C LEU A 18 17.38 0.89 -21.91
N LEU A 19 16.61 0.70 -20.84
CA LEU A 19 17.00 1.03 -19.47
C LEU A 19 17.54 -0.17 -18.70
N LYS A 20 16.96 -1.37 -18.88
CA LYS A 20 17.34 -2.60 -18.18
C LYS A 20 16.80 -3.84 -18.91
N ARG A 21 17.52 -4.96 -18.84
CA ARG A 21 16.99 -6.31 -19.13
C ARG A 21 16.61 -7.01 -17.82
N THR A 22 15.48 -7.71 -17.81
CA THR A 22 14.93 -8.39 -16.63
C THR A 22 14.16 -9.64 -17.05
N THR A 23 13.71 -10.42 -16.08
CA THR A 23 12.71 -11.48 -16.31
C THR A 23 11.34 -10.96 -15.87
N SER A 24 10.28 -11.36 -16.55
CA SER A 24 8.89 -11.09 -16.19
C SER A 24 8.05 -12.35 -16.40
N ARG A 25 6.71 -12.25 -16.33
CA ARG A 25 5.78 -13.34 -16.61
C ARG A 25 4.86 -13.01 -17.78
N CYS A 26 4.56 -14.02 -18.59
CA CYS A 26 3.60 -13.92 -19.68
C CYS A 26 2.19 -13.61 -19.11
N PRO A 27 1.45 -12.65 -19.67
CA PRO A 27 0.11 -12.31 -19.17
C PRO A 27 -0.95 -13.37 -19.51
N VAL A 28 -0.62 -14.36 -20.35
CA VAL A 28 -1.54 -15.43 -20.78
C VAL A 28 -1.25 -16.72 -20.03
N CYS A 29 -0.03 -17.28 -20.15
CA CYS A 29 0.32 -18.55 -19.54
C CYS A 29 1.06 -18.44 -18.19
N LEU A 30 1.37 -17.22 -17.72
CA LEU A 30 2.07 -16.94 -16.45
C LEU A 30 3.50 -17.49 -16.33
N GLN A 31 3.99 -18.15 -17.38
CA GLN A 31 5.36 -18.64 -17.44
C GLN A 31 6.36 -17.48 -17.45
N ALA A 32 7.53 -17.71 -16.85
CA ALA A 32 8.63 -16.75 -16.86
C ALA A 32 9.11 -16.50 -18.30
N CYS A 33 9.36 -15.24 -18.64
CA CYS A 33 9.81 -14.85 -19.97
C CYS A 33 10.82 -13.69 -19.92
N PRO A 34 11.73 -13.59 -20.91
CA PRO A 34 12.63 -12.46 -21.04
C PRO A 34 11.88 -11.15 -21.21
N ALA A 35 12.36 -10.10 -20.56
CA ALA A 35 11.76 -8.78 -20.61
C ALA A 35 12.78 -7.64 -20.63
N GLU A 36 12.35 -6.53 -21.19
CA GLU A 36 13.13 -5.30 -21.37
C GLU A 36 12.33 -4.12 -20.83
N ILE A 37 13.01 -3.25 -20.08
CA ILE A 37 12.47 -1.96 -19.68
C ILE A 37 13.00 -0.91 -20.65
N VAL A 38 12.12 -0.26 -21.39
CA VAL A 38 12.47 0.71 -22.42
C VAL A 38 11.80 2.05 -22.16
N ARG A 39 12.52 3.16 -22.32
CA ARG A 39 11.95 4.51 -22.37
C ARG A 39 11.66 4.88 -23.82
N ILE A 40 10.46 5.36 -24.09
CA ILE A 40 10.04 5.85 -25.40
C ILE A 40 9.76 7.36 -25.27
N GLY A 41 10.52 8.16 -26.00
CA GLY A 41 10.46 9.63 -25.95
C GLY A 41 11.75 10.24 -25.40
N ASP A 42 11.69 11.53 -25.08
CA ASP A 42 12.81 12.28 -24.55
C ASP A 42 13.05 11.98 -23.05
N ARG A 43 13.67 12.91 -22.32
CA ARG A 43 13.95 12.75 -20.90
C ARG A 43 12.71 12.49 -20.05
N HIS A 44 11.52 12.96 -20.46
CA HIS A 44 10.26 12.78 -19.75
C HIS A 44 9.36 11.75 -20.45
N GLY A 45 9.92 10.98 -21.40
CA GLY A 45 9.20 9.93 -22.10
C GLY A 45 8.69 8.82 -21.18
N ALA A 46 7.71 8.07 -21.65
CA ALA A 46 7.12 6.95 -20.91
C ALA A 46 8.05 5.72 -20.94
N VAL A 47 8.06 4.96 -19.85
CA VAL A 47 8.78 3.71 -19.64
C VAL A 47 7.81 2.53 -19.79
N TYR A 48 8.24 1.53 -20.56
CA TYR A 48 7.47 0.34 -20.87
C TYR A 48 8.24 -0.91 -20.47
N LEU A 49 7.53 -1.88 -19.90
CA LEU A 49 7.94 -3.27 -19.77
C LEU A 49 7.50 -4.01 -21.03
N ARG A 50 8.46 -4.43 -21.85
CA ARG A 50 8.26 -5.32 -23.00
C ARG A 50 8.68 -6.73 -22.62
N ARG A 51 7.86 -7.71 -22.92
CA ARG A 51 8.10 -9.12 -22.60
C ARG A 51 7.75 -10.00 -23.77
N THR A 52 8.57 -11.01 -24.02
CA THR A 52 8.39 -11.89 -25.19
C THR A 52 8.21 -13.32 -24.71
N CYS A 53 6.98 -13.82 -24.81
CA CYS A 53 6.66 -15.21 -24.54
C CYS A 53 6.95 -16.06 -25.78
N PRO A 54 7.60 -17.24 -25.65
CA PRO A 54 7.81 -18.15 -26.77
C PRO A 54 6.51 -18.61 -27.46
N GLU A 55 5.42 -18.73 -26.69
CA GLU A 55 4.12 -19.20 -27.19
C GLU A 55 3.18 -18.06 -27.58
N HIS A 56 3.13 -17.00 -26.76
CA HIS A 56 2.12 -15.93 -26.87
C HIS A 56 2.66 -14.63 -27.49
N GLY A 57 3.96 -14.58 -27.82
CA GLY A 57 4.58 -13.47 -28.51
C GLY A 57 4.88 -12.25 -27.62
N LEU A 58 4.96 -11.07 -28.26
CA LEU A 58 5.34 -9.82 -27.61
C LEU A 58 4.15 -9.17 -26.89
N HIS A 59 4.36 -8.81 -25.63
CA HIS A 59 3.46 -7.95 -24.87
C HIS A 59 4.19 -6.73 -24.36
N SER A 60 3.50 -5.59 -24.27
CA SER A 60 4.05 -4.34 -23.76
C SER A 60 3.08 -3.71 -22.77
N ALA A 61 3.60 -3.23 -21.65
CA ALA A 61 2.84 -2.50 -20.64
C ALA A 61 3.59 -1.23 -20.26
N CYS A 62 2.89 -0.10 -20.17
CA CYS A 62 3.46 1.14 -19.61
C CYS A 62 3.59 0.96 -18.10
N ILE A 63 4.79 1.20 -17.56
CA ILE A 63 5.11 1.07 -16.13
C ILE A 63 5.55 2.39 -15.47
N ALA A 64 5.82 3.42 -16.29
CA ALA A 64 5.93 4.81 -15.87
C ALA A 64 5.56 5.71 -17.04
N SER A 65 4.61 6.64 -16.90
CA SER A 65 4.26 7.60 -17.95
C SER A 65 5.30 8.73 -18.09
N ASP A 66 6.13 8.92 -17.06
CA ASP A 66 7.27 9.84 -17.05
C ASP A 66 8.49 9.14 -16.42
N ALA A 67 9.57 9.03 -17.19
CA ALA A 67 10.80 8.34 -16.78
C ALA A 67 11.47 8.91 -15.53
N ARG A 68 11.20 10.15 -15.13
CA ARG A 68 11.77 10.73 -13.91
C ARG A 68 11.30 9.97 -12.66
N PHE A 69 10.02 9.60 -12.60
CA PHE A 69 9.46 8.87 -11.48
C PHE A 69 9.91 7.40 -11.46
N TYR A 70 10.16 6.79 -12.62
CA TYR A 70 10.73 5.45 -12.70
C TYR A 70 12.11 5.34 -12.02
N TRP A 71 12.96 6.37 -12.16
CA TRP A 71 14.28 6.37 -11.51
C TRP A 71 14.20 6.62 -10.01
N LEU A 72 13.29 7.50 -9.57
CA LEU A 72 13.03 7.72 -8.14
C LEU A 72 12.57 6.43 -7.44
N ALA A 73 11.74 5.63 -8.14
CA ALA A 73 11.22 4.36 -7.66
C ALA A 73 12.28 3.24 -7.51
N LYS A 74 13.44 3.36 -8.17
CA LYS A 74 14.49 2.32 -8.03
C LYS A 74 15.16 2.30 -6.65
N GLY A 75 14.94 3.32 -5.84
CA GLY A 75 15.55 3.45 -4.51
C GLY A 75 17.07 3.58 -4.57
N ASP A 76 17.67 3.71 -3.39
CA ASP A 76 19.12 3.58 -3.22
C ASP A 76 19.46 2.09 -3.11
N PRO A 77 20.47 1.55 -3.83
CA PRO A 77 20.93 0.18 -3.64
C PRO A 77 21.28 -0.17 -2.18
N THR A 78 21.65 0.82 -1.35
CA THR A 78 21.86 0.62 0.09
C THR A 78 20.60 0.32 0.89
N ASN A 79 19.42 0.57 0.29
CA ASN A 79 18.11 0.30 0.87
C ASN A 79 17.49 -0.97 0.26
N ALA A 80 18.22 -1.69 -0.60
CA ALA A 80 17.76 -2.97 -1.12
C ALA A 80 17.56 -3.94 0.06
N CYS A 81 16.41 -4.63 0.09
CA CYS A 81 16.19 -5.75 1.00
C CYS A 81 17.45 -6.62 1.05
N CYS A 82 17.94 -6.87 2.27
CA CYS A 82 19.16 -7.64 2.59
C CYS A 82 20.51 -6.90 2.59
N SER A 83 20.62 -5.64 2.17
CA SER A 83 21.93 -4.93 2.18
C SER A 83 22.36 -4.39 3.55
N GLY A 84 21.45 -4.34 4.53
CA GLY A 84 21.71 -3.88 5.91
C GLY A 84 21.47 -4.91 7.01
N GLY A 85 21.34 -6.20 6.70
CA GLY A 85 21.13 -7.27 7.71
C GLY A 85 19.74 -7.34 8.36
N GLY A 86 18.87 -6.33 8.16
CA GLY A 86 17.52 -6.29 8.74
C GLY A 86 16.51 -7.29 8.15
N CYS A 87 16.85 -7.98 7.06
CA CYS A 87 16.00 -8.99 6.42
C CYS A 87 16.46 -10.43 6.65
N CYS A 88 17.49 -10.64 7.48
CA CYS A 88 17.94 -11.98 7.86
C CYS A 88 16.93 -12.61 8.83
N SER A 89 16.80 -13.94 8.81
CA SER A 89 15.96 -14.63 9.78
C SER A 89 16.43 -14.40 11.21
N ALA A 90 15.54 -14.62 12.19
CA ALA A 90 15.84 -14.47 13.60
C ALA A 90 17.05 -15.31 14.06
N ASP A 91 17.33 -16.42 13.36
CA ASP A 91 18.47 -17.31 13.61
C ASP A 91 19.78 -16.88 12.89
N GLY A 92 19.78 -15.73 12.21
CA GLY A 92 20.92 -15.23 11.45
C GLY A 92 21.19 -16.00 10.15
N SER A 93 20.31 -16.92 9.75
CA SER A 93 20.44 -17.61 8.47
C SER A 93 20.08 -16.69 7.30
N SER A 94 20.80 -16.84 6.19
CA SER A 94 20.53 -16.13 4.93
C SER A 94 19.25 -16.62 4.23
N THR A 95 18.64 -17.67 4.76
CA THR A 95 17.49 -18.37 4.18
C THR A 95 16.46 -18.59 5.26
N GLY A 96 15.78 -17.52 5.64
CA GLY A 96 14.52 -17.68 6.32
C GLY A 96 13.56 -18.44 5.43
N THR A 97 13.17 -19.64 5.85
CA THR A 97 12.02 -20.33 5.25
C THR A 97 10.76 -19.59 5.68
N LEU A 98 10.56 -18.42 5.09
CA LEU A 98 9.33 -17.66 5.09
C LEU A 98 8.33 -18.46 4.24
N GLY A 99 7.06 -18.52 4.61
CA GLY A 99 6.06 -19.26 3.83
C GLY A 99 5.64 -20.65 4.36
N ARG A 100 5.76 -20.91 5.67
CA ARG A 100 4.90 -21.92 6.34
C ARG A 100 3.92 -21.29 7.34
N ASN A 101 3.56 -20.02 7.11
CA ASN A 101 2.65 -19.26 7.96
C ASN A 101 1.18 -19.69 7.79
N ALA A 102 0.87 -20.38 6.70
CA ALA A 102 -0.43 -20.99 6.39
C ALA A 102 -0.21 -22.20 5.48
N PRO A 103 -1.12 -23.20 5.46
CA PRO A 103 -1.10 -24.25 4.44
C PRO A 103 -1.31 -23.59 3.06
N GLY A 104 -0.21 -23.37 2.33
CA GLY A 104 -0.25 -22.91 0.95
C GLY A 104 -0.71 -24.02 0.00
N ARG A 105 -0.92 -23.68 -1.28
CA ARG A 105 -1.07 -24.69 -2.33
C ARG A 105 0.30 -25.31 -2.64
N GLY A 106 0.65 -26.40 -1.97
CA GLY A 106 1.83 -27.23 -2.26
C GLY A 106 2.88 -27.27 -1.14
N ASP A 107 3.96 -28.01 -1.40
CA ASP A 107 4.94 -28.41 -0.38
C ASP A 107 6.17 -27.48 -0.28
N GLY A 108 6.25 -26.48 -1.17
CA GLY A 108 7.35 -25.52 -1.25
C GLY A 108 7.09 -24.22 -0.48
N PRO A 109 8.14 -23.54 0.03
CA PRO A 109 7.99 -22.20 0.60
C PRO A 109 7.50 -21.22 -0.48
N PHE A 110 6.43 -20.48 -0.19
CA PHE A 110 5.84 -19.52 -1.13
C PHE A 110 6.35 -18.08 -0.93
N GLU A 111 6.97 -17.77 0.21
CA GLU A 111 7.51 -16.44 0.53
C GLU A 111 9.05 -16.48 0.50
N THR A 112 9.66 -15.53 -0.19
CA THR A 112 11.13 -15.44 -0.34
C THR A 112 11.71 -14.15 0.22
N LEU A 113 10.88 -13.27 0.81
CA LEU A 113 11.25 -11.93 1.28
C LEU A 113 10.83 -11.71 2.73
N SER A 114 11.70 -11.09 3.53
CA SER A 114 11.39 -10.73 4.93
C SER A 114 10.21 -9.77 5.00
N THR A 115 9.26 -10.06 5.88
CA THR A 115 7.97 -9.36 6.02
C THR A 115 8.12 -8.03 6.78
N CYS A 116 8.27 -6.89 6.12
CA CYS A 116 8.36 -5.58 6.80
C CYS A 116 7.07 -5.17 7.53
N LEU A 117 5.92 -5.59 7.02
CA LEU A 117 4.60 -5.37 7.61
C LEU A 117 3.84 -6.70 7.57
N ALA A 118 3.29 -7.13 8.71
CA ALA A 118 2.48 -8.34 8.77
C ALA A 118 1.00 -7.94 8.76
N LEU A 119 0.30 -8.17 7.64
CA LEU A 119 -1.15 -7.97 7.54
C LEU A 119 -1.86 -9.29 7.82
N ILE A 120 -2.67 -9.33 8.88
CA ILE A 120 -3.39 -10.53 9.31
C ILE A 120 -4.89 -10.26 9.33
N GLU A 121 -5.64 -11.07 8.59
CA GLU A 121 -7.10 -11.05 8.63
C GLU A 121 -7.60 -11.76 9.89
N ILE A 122 -8.26 -11.01 10.78
CA ILE A 122 -8.74 -11.54 12.06
C ILE A 122 -10.20 -11.95 12.02
N VAL A 123 -10.94 -11.50 11.01
CA VAL A 123 -12.38 -11.72 10.89
C VAL A 123 -12.76 -11.73 9.41
N HIS A 124 -13.62 -12.65 8.99
CA HIS A 124 -14.07 -12.72 7.61
C HIS A 124 -15.29 -11.83 7.37
N SER A 125 -16.16 -11.71 8.37
CA SER A 125 -17.39 -10.91 8.27
C SER A 125 -17.15 -9.40 8.25
N CYS A 126 -18.00 -8.68 7.53
CA CYS A 126 -18.08 -7.23 7.50
C CYS A 126 -19.51 -6.75 7.79
N ASN A 127 -19.66 -5.53 8.34
CA ASN A 127 -20.94 -4.85 8.51
C ASN A 127 -21.30 -3.94 7.32
N LEU A 128 -20.51 -3.97 6.25
CA LEU A 128 -20.76 -3.29 4.98
C LEU A 128 -20.76 -4.31 3.82
N ALA A 129 -21.43 -3.96 2.73
CA ALA A 129 -21.52 -4.76 1.51
C ALA A 129 -20.90 -4.01 0.31
N CYS A 130 -19.66 -3.53 0.46
CA CYS A 130 -19.01 -2.69 -0.55
C CYS A 130 -18.98 -3.40 -1.92
N PRO A 131 -19.43 -2.75 -3.02
CA PRO A 131 -19.39 -3.33 -4.36
C PRO A 131 -17.96 -3.67 -4.84
N THR A 132 -16.95 -2.95 -4.33
CA THR A 132 -15.55 -3.13 -4.76
C THR A 132 -14.68 -3.85 -3.73
N CYS A 133 -15.27 -4.65 -2.83
CA CYS A 133 -14.51 -5.38 -1.83
C CYS A 133 -13.60 -6.43 -2.49
N TYR A 134 -12.28 -6.23 -2.40
CA TYR A 134 -11.29 -7.17 -2.95
C TYR A 134 -11.31 -8.53 -2.21
N ALA A 135 -11.60 -8.51 -0.91
CA ALA A 135 -11.66 -9.69 -0.05
C ALA A 135 -13.00 -10.44 -0.13
N ASP A 136 -13.97 -9.90 -0.88
CA ASP A 136 -15.35 -10.42 -0.97
C ASP A 136 -15.99 -10.74 0.39
N SER A 137 -15.69 -9.94 1.41
CA SER A 137 -16.06 -10.23 2.80
C SER A 137 -17.57 -10.33 2.98
N PRO A 138 -18.10 -11.45 3.51
CA PRO A 138 -19.53 -11.64 3.68
C PRO A 138 -20.11 -10.67 4.71
N VAL A 139 -21.39 -10.31 4.53
CA VAL A 139 -22.09 -9.47 5.51
C VAL A 139 -22.43 -10.29 6.75
N GLY A 140 -21.93 -9.89 7.91
CA GLY A 140 -22.16 -10.58 9.19
C GLY A 140 -21.99 -9.63 10.38
N THR A 141 -22.94 -9.66 11.32
CA THR A 141 -22.88 -8.89 12.58
C THR A 141 -23.48 -9.71 13.73
N GLY A 142 -23.14 -9.37 14.97
CA GLY A 142 -23.62 -10.07 16.16
C GLY A 142 -23.29 -11.56 16.11
N SER A 143 -24.30 -12.42 16.25
CA SER A 143 -24.15 -13.88 16.20
C SER A 143 -23.74 -14.44 14.82
N LYS A 144 -23.76 -13.62 13.76
CA LYS A 144 -23.37 -14.01 12.40
C LYS A 144 -21.93 -13.63 12.06
N VAL A 145 -21.16 -13.11 13.02
CA VAL A 145 -19.75 -12.79 12.80
C VAL A 145 -18.96 -14.09 12.69
N ASP A 146 -18.35 -14.28 11.53
CA ASP A 146 -17.34 -15.31 11.28
C ASP A 146 -15.95 -14.73 11.58
N ALA A 147 -15.43 -15.09 12.75
CA ALA A 147 -14.17 -14.59 13.32
C ALA A 147 -13.16 -15.74 13.45
N VAL A 148 -11.89 -15.43 13.21
CA VAL A 148 -10.81 -16.40 13.42
C VAL A 148 -10.60 -16.58 14.92
N PRO A 149 -10.54 -17.82 15.45
CA PRO A 149 -10.31 -18.05 16.87
C PRO A 149 -9.04 -17.37 17.40
N LEU A 150 -9.10 -16.83 18.61
CA LEU A 150 -8.01 -16.00 19.16
C LEU A 150 -6.69 -16.77 19.36
N ASP A 151 -6.78 -18.05 19.74
CA ASP A 151 -5.64 -18.95 19.87
C ASP A 151 -4.92 -19.19 18.53
N GLU A 152 -5.70 -19.33 17.46
CA GLU A 152 -5.16 -19.41 16.10
C GLU A 152 -4.46 -18.11 15.69
N LEU A 153 -5.03 -16.95 16.04
CA LEU A 153 -4.41 -15.65 15.77
C LEU A 153 -3.08 -15.48 16.51
N TRP A 154 -3.02 -15.87 17.79
CA TRP A 154 -1.77 -15.87 18.55
C TRP A 154 -0.72 -16.78 17.92
N ALA A 155 -1.11 -17.99 17.52
CA ALA A 155 -0.19 -18.93 16.86
C ALA A 155 0.33 -18.38 15.52
N ARG A 156 -0.53 -17.75 14.72
CA ARG A 156 -0.16 -17.12 13.44
C ARG A 156 0.82 -15.96 13.64
N ILE A 157 0.52 -15.05 14.57
CA ILE A 157 1.39 -13.89 14.87
C ILE A 157 2.73 -14.35 15.44
N GLN A 158 2.70 -15.26 16.41
CA GLN A 158 3.92 -15.80 17.03
C GLN A 158 4.79 -16.53 16.00
N GLY A 159 4.18 -17.26 15.05
CA GLY A 159 4.91 -17.90 13.97
C GLY A 159 5.65 -16.92 13.05
N VAL A 160 5.12 -15.71 12.83
CA VAL A 160 5.84 -14.65 12.11
C VAL A 160 7.01 -14.16 12.95
N ILE A 161 6.79 -13.93 14.25
CA ILE A 161 7.82 -13.47 15.19
C ILE A 161 8.98 -14.48 15.27
N ASP A 162 8.69 -15.76 15.45
CA ASP A 162 9.70 -16.80 15.63
C ASP A 162 10.63 -16.94 14.40
N ARG A 163 10.12 -16.64 13.20
CA ARG A 163 10.86 -16.80 11.93
C ARG A 163 11.63 -15.54 11.52
N LYS A 164 10.98 -14.40 11.66
CA LYS A 164 11.51 -13.09 11.23
C LYS A 164 12.26 -12.39 12.35
N GLY A 165 11.85 -12.60 13.60
CA GLY A 165 12.23 -11.77 14.74
C GLY A 165 11.08 -10.81 15.04
N LYS A 166 11.35 -9.51 15.04
CA LYS A 166 10.29 -8.54 15.35
C LYS A 166 9.35 -8.30 14.17
N ILE A 167 8.11 -7.94 14.50
CA ILE A 167 7.15 -7.33 13.58
C ILE A 167 7.16 -5.83 13.88
N GLU A 168 7.70 -5.01 12.98
CA GLU A 168 7.70 -3.55 13.17
C GLU A 168 6.28 -3.00 13.10
N ILE A 169 5.46 -3.49 12.16
CA ILE A 169 4.04 -3.12 12.03
C ILE A 169 3.19 -4.39 11.87
N LEU A 170 2.32 -4.65 12.84
CA LEU A 170 1.24 -5.64 12.73
C LEU A 170 -0.04 -4.92 12.31
N GLN A 171 -0.51 -5.21 11.10
CA GLN A 171 -1.75 -4.67 10.56
C GLN A 171 -2.90 -5.66 10.73
N LEU A 172 -3.91 -5.27 11.50
CA LEU A 172 -5.12 -6.06 11.69
C LEU A 172 -6.13 -5.70 10.60
N SER A 173 -6.54 -6.70 9.81
CA SER A 173 -7.45 -6.57 8.67
C SER A 173 -8.53 -7.66 8.69
N GLY A 174 -9.25 -7.83 7.59
CA GLY A 174 -10.33 -8.80 7.41
C GLY A 174 -11.51 -8.18 6.67
N GLY A 175 -12.73 -8.57 7.04
CA GLY A 175 -13.94 -7.86 6.64
C GLY A 175 -14.10 -6.53 7.37
N GLU A 176 -14.42 -6.57 8.66
CA GLU A 176 -14.31 -5.42 9.55
C GLU A 176 -13.72 -5.86 10.90
N PRO A 177 -12.41 -5.62 11.16
CA PRO A 177 -11.70 -6.10 12.35
C PRO A 177 -12.38 -5.79 13.68
N THR A 178 -13.04 -4.63 13.76
CA THR A 178 -13.73 -4.21 14.99
C THR A 178 -14.94 -5.07 15.35
N LEU A 179 -15.37 -5.99 14.47
CA LEU A 179 -16.44 -6.96 14.75
C LEU A 179 -15.95 -8.20 15.51
N HIS A 180 -14.64 -8.43 15.60
CA HIS A 180 -14.11 -9.60 16.29
C HIS A 180 -14.56 -9.60 17.77
N PRO A 181 -15.16 -10.69 18.30
CA PRO A 181 -15.74 -10.70 19.65
C PRO A 181 -14.69 -10.47 20.74
N GLN A 182 -13.46 -10.92 20.51
CA GLN A 182 -12.32 -10.73 21.42
C GLN A 182 -11.34 -9.65 20.92
N PHE A 183 -11.84 -8.68 20.13
CA PHE A 183 -11.01 -7.63 19.53
C PHE A 183 -10.09 -6.92 20.54
N PHE A 184 -10.62 -6.48 21.68
CA PHE A 184 -9.84 -5.76 22.68
C PHE A 184 -8.83 -6.65 23.41
N GLU A 185 -9.11 -7.95 23.55
CA GLU A 185 -8.15 -8.92 24.09
C GLU A 185 -6.93 -9.04 23.18
N LEU A 186 -7.16 -9.16 21.87
CA LEU A 186 -6.10 -9.19 20.87
C LEU A 186 -5.28 -7.89 20.85
N VAL A 187 -5.94 -6.72 20.87
CA VAL A 187 -5.23 -5.42 20.87
C VAL A 187 -4.40 -5.23 22.13
N ARG A 188 -4.89 -5.62 23.31
CA ARG A 188 -4.10 -5.58 24.56
C ARG A 188 -2.89 -6.49 24.47
N TRP A 189 -3.11 -7.75 24.09
CA TRP A 189 -2.03 -8.72 23.93
C TRP A 189 -0.96 -8.22 22.94
N ALA A 190 -1.38 -7.68 21.80
CA ALA A 190 -0.44 -7.25 20.76
C ALA A 190 0.37 -6.01 21.17
N GLN A 191 -0.21 -5.06 21.91
CA GLN A 191 0.54 -3.91 22.46
C GLN A 191 1.46 -4.29 23.63
N GLU A 192 1.20 -5.42 24.30
CA GLU A 192 2.02 -5.93 25.41
C GLU A 192 3.11 -6.90 24.95
N ASN A 193 3.00 -7.44 23.72
CA ASN A 193 3.95 -8.39 23.17
C ASN A 193 5.24 -7.66 22.70
N PRO A 194 6.42 -8.00 23.27
CA PRO A 194 7.68 -7.32 22.93
C PRO A 194 8.20 -7.62 21.51
N GLY A 195 7.60 -8.58 20.81
CA GLY A 195 7.89 -8.90 19.41
C GLY A 195 7.13 -8.03 18.40
N ILE A 196 6.27 -7.12 18.86
CA ILE A 196 5.45 -6.23 18.01
C ILE A 196 5.74 -4.78 18.41
N ASP A 197 6.27 -3.99 17.48
CA ASP A 197 6.64 -2.60 17.80
C ASP A 197 5.45 -1.63 17.60
N TYR A 198 4.55 -1.89 16.64
CA TYR A 198 3.44 -0.98 16.33
C TYR A 198 2.20 -1.68 15.74
N LEU A 199 1.00 -1.20 16.08
CA LEU A 199 -0.26 -1.69 15.52
C LEU A 199 -0.89 -0.73 14.50
N LEU A 200 -1.35 -1.31 13.39
CA LEU A 200 -2.14 -0.61 12.39
C LEU A 200 -3.50 -1.28 12.25
N LEU A 201 -4.59 -0.58 12.53
CA LEU A 201 -5.94 -1.15 12.45
C LEU A 201 -6.68 -0.71 11.20
N ASN A 202 -6.95 -1.64 10.29
CA ASN A 202 -7.88 -1.39 9.19
C ASN A 202 -9.29 -1.31 9.75
N THR A 203 -10.02 -0.25 9.39
CA THR A 203 -11.42 -0.15 9.79
C THR A 203 -12.24 0.70 8.84
N ASN A 204 -13.48 0.28 8.66
CA ASN A 204 -14.54 1.04 8.04
C ASN A 204 -15.20 2.03 9.04
N GLY A 205 -14.70 2.18 10.27
CA GLY A 205 -15.11 3.25 11.18
C GLY A 205 -16.58 3.24 11.64
N VAL A 206 -17.41 2.27 11.22
CA VAL A 206 -18.85 2.26 11.55
C VAL A 206 -19.08 2.12 13.05
N ARG A 207 -18.36 1.20 13.71
CA ARG A 207 -18.44 1.04 15.17
C ARG A 207 -17.94 2.29 15.88
N ILE A 208 -16.77 2.80 15.46
CA ILE A 208 -16.20 4.03 16.01
C ILE A 208 -17.19 5.19 15.93
N ALA A 209 -17.93 5.33 14.83
CA ALA A 209 -18.89 6.41 14.64
C ALA A 209 -20.20 6.27 15.44
N LYS A 210 -20.61 5.04 15.78
CA LYS A 210 -21.97 4.75 16.27
C LYS A 210 -22.06 4.09 17.65
N ASP A 211 -20.98 3.49 18.12
CA ASP A 211 -20.95 2.67 19.34
C ASP A 211 -20.12 3.40 20.41
N ASP A 212 -20.81 3.98 21.40
CA ASP A 212 -20.18 4.72 22.51
C ASP A 212 -19.37 3.82 23.42
N ALA A 213 -19.89 2.62 23.74
CA ALA A 213 -19.18 1.66 24.58
C ALA A 213 -17.90 1.16 23.90
N PHE A 214 -17.96 0.91 22.58
CA PHE A 214 -16.76 0.56 21.82
C PHE A 214 -15.73 1.68 21.81
N LEU A 215 -16.14 2.94 21.60
CA LEU A 215 -15.21 4.07 21.60
C LEU A 215 -14.56 4.25 22.99
N GLU A 216 -15.34 4.11 24.06
CA GLU A 216 -14.84 4.21 25.43
C GLU A 216 -13.80 3.12 25.73
N GLU A 217 -14.11 1.86 25.41
CA GLU A 217 -13.18 0.75 25.60
C GLU A 217 -11.94 0.86 24.71
N LEU A 218 -12.09 1.37 23.47
CA LEU A 218 -10.97 1.67 22.59
C LEU A 218 -10.07 2.75 23.19
N GLY A 219 -10.63 3.83 23.74
CA GLY A 219 -9.87 4.88 24.42
C GLY A 219 -9.11 4.38 25.66
N ARG A 220 -9.65 3.39 26.39
CA ARG A 220 -8.97 2.75 27.52
C ARG A 220 -7.89 1.75 27.09
N THR A 221 -8.10 1.07 25.97
CA THR A 221 -7.25 -0.03 25.50
C THR A 221 -6.06 0.45 24.67
N PHE A 222 -6.25 1.45 23.81
CA PHE A 222 -5.17 1.94 22.95
C PHE A 222 -4.12 2.73 23.75
N ARG A 223 -2.84 2.58 23.36
CA ARG A 223 -1.73 3.36 23.90
C ARG A 223 -1.18 4.29 22.82
N TYR A 224 -1.12 5.58 23.13
CA TYR A 224 -0.53 6.57 22.21
C TYR A 224 0.91 6.20 21.87
N GLY A 225 1.25 6.18 20.58
CA GLY A 225 2.55 5.75 20.08
C GLY A 225 2.71 4.24 19.89
N GLY A 226 1.71 3.42 20.25
CA GLY A 226 1.70 1.97 19.99
C GLY A 226 0.68 1.52 18.95
N MET A 227 -0.24 2.40 18.52
CA MET A 227 -1.28 2.05 17.55
C MET A 227 -1.80 3.28 16.80
N GLN A 228 -2.21 3.08 15.54
CA GLN A 228 -3.04 4.02 14.79
C GLN A 228 -4.13 3.31 13.97
N LEU A 229 -5.12 4.09 13.54
CA LEU A 229 -6.12 3.63 12.58
C LEU A 229 -5.64 3.80 11.14
N TYR A 230 -5.96 2.81 10.31
CA TYR A 230 -5.96 2.89 8.87
C TYR A 230 -7.43 2.97 8.42
N LEU A 231 -7.95 4.20 8.40
CA LEU A 231 -9.38 4.46 8.27
C LEU A 231 -9.77 4.59 6.80
N GLN A 232 -10.70 3.74 6.34
CA GLN A 232 -11.25 3.85 5.00
C GLN A 232 -11.86 5.25 4.78
N PHE A 233 -11.37 5.98 3.77
CA PHE A 233 -11.81 7.32 3.41
C PHE A 233 -11.52 7.62 1.93
N ASP A 234 -12.54 7.61 1.06
CA ASP A 234 -12.37 7.76 -0.39
C ASP A 234 -12.37 9.22 -0.89
N GLY A 235 -12.10 10.16 0.01
CA GLY A 235 -12.09 11.60 -0.26
C GLY A 235 -13.33 12.36 0.25
N PRO A 236 -13.27 13.71 0.31
CA PRO A 236 -14.33 14.56 0.83
C PRO A 236 -15.56 14.67 -0.08
N GLN A 237 -15.41 14.28 -1.35
CA GLN A 237 -16.43 14.34 -2.38
C GLN A 237 -17.40 13.16 -2.33
N ALA A 238 -18.63 13.37 -2.80
CA ALA A 238 -19.60 12.29 -2.99
C ALA A 238 -19.19 11.33 -4.13
N ALA A 239 -18.42 11.84 -5.10
CA ALA A 239 -17.95 11.05 -6.24
C ALA A 239 -17.10 9.86 -5.79
N GLY A 240 -17.39 8.69 -6.35
CA GLY A 240 -16.70 7.44 -6.00
C GLY A 240 -17.25 6.72 -4.76
N GLN A 241 -17.90 7.42 -3.80
CA GLN A 241 -18.43 6.80 -2.57
C GLN A 241 -19.45 5.70 -2.88
N LEU A 242 -20.50 6.01 -3.66
CA LEU A 242 -21.54 5.05 -4.04
C LEU A 242 -20.97 3.88 -4.85
N GLY A 243 -20.04 4.17 -5.79
CA GLY A 243 -19.42 3.13 -6.62
C GLY A 243 -18.53 2.18 -5.82
N LEU A 244 -17.73 2.71 -4.90
CA LEU A 244 -16.77 1.95 -4.09
C LEU A 244 -17.44 1.24 -2.91
N ARG A 245 -18.36 1.91 -2.22
CA ARG A 245 -18.91 1.48 -0.93
C ARG A 245 -20.39 1.10 -0.96
N GLY A 246 -21.10 1.44 -2.04
CA GLY A 246 -22.54 1.19 -2.17
C GLY A 246 -23.42 2.17 -1.40
N ALA A 247 -22.84 3.16 -0.72
CA ALA A 247 -23.51 4.19 0.06
C ALA A 247 -22.64 5.44 0.17
N ASP A 248 -23.24 6.62 0.43
CA ASP A 248 -22.48 7.81 0.85
C ASP A 248 -22.17 7.69 2.35
N LEU A 249 -20.89 7.46 2.68
CA LEU A 249 -20.44 7.25 4.05
C LEU A 249 -19.74 8.49 4.65
N ARG A 250 -19.72 9.63 3.96
CA ARG A 250 -18.91 10.79 4.37
C ARG A 250 -19.22 11.30 5.77
N ASP A 251 -20.51 11.49 6.09
CA ASP A 251 -20.92 11.94 7.43
C ASP A 251 -20.52 10.92 8.52
N LEU A 252 -20.57 9.64 8.19
CA LEU A 252 -20.14 8.58 9.09
C LEU A 252 -18.62 8.63 9.30
N ARG A 253 -17.83 8.89 8.25
CA ARG A 253 -16.38 9.07 8.36
C ARG A 253 -16.00 10.30 9.16
N LEU A 254 -16.66 11.42 8.91
CA LEU A 254 -16.41 12.65 9.65
C LEU A 254 -16.69 12.45 11.14
N ARG A 255 -17.82 11.82 11.49
CA ARG A 255 -18.13 11.46 12.88
C ARG A 255 -17.08 10.53 13.50
N ALA A 256 -16.59 9.53 12.75
CA ALA A 256 -15.52 8.65 13.26
C ALA A 256 -14.22 9.43 13.54
N ILE A 257 -13.83 10.31 12.61
CA ILE A 257 -12.63 11.16 12.73
C ILE A 257 -12.74 12.08 13.96
N GLU A 258 -13.87 12.76 14.13
CA GLU A 258 -14.12 13.65 15.29
C GLU A 258 -14.10 12.87 16.61
N ARG A 259 -14.65 11.65 16.64
CA ARG A 259 -14.65 10.80 17.83
C ARG A 259 -13.24 10.31 18.19
N CYS A 260 -12.42 9.96 17.20
CA CYS A 260 -11.01 9.61 17.43
C CYS A 260 -10.21 10.79 17.98
N GLN A 261 -10.53 12.03 17.57
CA GLN A 261 -9.89 13.22 18.12
C GLN A 261 -10.07 13.33 19.64
N ARG A 262 -11.26 12.97 20.15
CA ARG A 262 -11.57 13.04 21.60
C ARG A 262 -10.70 12.12 22.46
N ILE A 263 -10.26 11.01 21.89
CA ILE A 263 -9.36 10.05 22.54
C ILE A 263 -7.91 10.18 22.06
N ASN A 264 -7.60 11.20 21.24
CA ASN A 264 -6.28 11.43 20.63
C ASN A 264 -5.72 10.20 19.89
N LEU A 265 -6.58 9.42 19.24
CA LEU A 265 -6.19 8.24 18.46
C LEU A 265 -5.72 8.68 17.07
N PRO A 266 -4.45 8.40 16.67
CA PRO A 266 -3.94 8.79 15.36
C PRO A 266 -4.62 8.04 14.21
N ILE A 267 -4.74 8.72 13.06
CA ILE A 267 -5.38 8.18 11.86
C ILE A 267 -4.48 8.37 10.64
N THR A 268 -4.38 7.33 9.82
CA THR A 268 -4.01 7.42 8.40
C THR A 268 -5.28 7.21 7.57
N LEU A 269 -5.57 8.14 6.65
CA LEU A 269 -6.70 8.02 5.73
C LEU A 269 -6.33 7.07 4.60
N ALA A 270 -7.11 6.00 4.41
CA ALA A 270 -6.92 5.03 3.34
C ALA A 270 -7.92 5.30 2.21
N MET A 271 -7.45 5.89 1.11
CA MET A 271 -8.26 6.29 -0.03
C MET A 271 -8.09 5.30 -1.18
N THR A 272 -9.21 4.67 -1.60
CA THR A 272 -9.20 3.87 -2.82
C THR A 272 -9.27 4.79 -4.05
N VAL A 273 -8.27 4.67 -4.93
CA VAL A 273 -8.13 5.50 -6.13
C VAL A 273 -8.68 4.79 -7.36
N ASN A 274 -9.67 5.40 -7.99
CA ASN A 274 -10.22 5.01 -9.30
C ASN A 274 -10.42 6.27 -10.17
N GLU A 275 -10.97 6.11 -11.38
CA GLU A 275 -11.19 7.26 -12.28
C GLU A 275 -12.05 8.38 -11.66
N ALA A 276 -12.99 8.04 -10.76
CA ALA A 276 -13.88 9.00 -10.12
C ALA A 276 -13.23 9.72 -8.93
N THR A 277 -12.31 9.08 -8.21
CA THR A 277 -11.65 9.66 -7.03
C THR A 277 -10.29 10.29 -7.34
N LEU A 278 -9.68 9.93 -8.47
CA LEU A 278 -8.38 10.45 -8.92
C LEU A 278 -8.28 11.99 -9.01
N PRO A 279 -9.32 12.75 -9.40
CA PRO A 279 -9.24 14.21 -9.38
C PRO A 279 -9.16 14.82 -7.97
N HIS A 280 -9.53 14.07 -6.93
CA HIS A 280 -9.73 14.57 -5.56
C HIS A 280 -8.61 14.19 -4.58
N LEU A 281 -7.45 13.77 -5.09
CA LEU A 281 -6.32 13.38 -4.23
C LEU A 281 -5.81 14.56 -3.39
N TRP A 282 -5.67 15.73 -4.02
CA TRP A 282 -5.21 16.93 -3.32
C TRP A 282 -6.22 17.41 -2.29
N GLU A 283 -7.51 17.43 -2.64
CA GLU A 283 -8.59 17.77 -1.69
C GLU A 283 -8.60 16.85 -0.46
N THR A 284 -8.24 15.58 -0.64
CA THR A 284 -8.10 14.61 0.45
C THR A 284 -6.91 14.92 1.36
N ILE A 285 -5.79 15.36 0.78
CA ILE A 285 -4.63 15.85 1.54
C ILE A 285 -4.99 17.11 2.33
N GLU A 286 -5.58 18.11 1.69
CA GLU A 286 -6.03 19.35 2.34
C GLU A 286 -7.07 19.06 3.44
N PHE A 287 -7.93 18.07 3.24
CA PHE A 287 -8.81 17.57 4.28
C PHE A 287 -8.01 17.02 5.46
N GLY A 288 -7.05 16.12 5.22
CA GLY A 288 -6.20 15.56 6.26
C GLY A 288 -5.44 16.61 7.08
N LEU A 289 -4.84 17.60 6.41
CA LEU A 289 -4.07 18.68 7.04
C LEU A 289 -4.88 19.54 8.01
N ARG A 290 -6.22 19.58 7.88
CA ARG A 290 -7.09 20.32 8.80
C ARG A 290 -7.33 19.59 10.13
N HIS A 291 -6.94 18.33 10.25
CA HIS A 291 -7.16 17.51 11.44
C HIS A 291 -5.81 17.07 12.07
N PRO A 292 -5.43 17.61 13.24
CA PRO A 292 -4.09 17.37 13.83
C PRO A 292 -3.76 15.91 14.16
N HIS A 293 -4.78 15.07 14.39
CA HIS A 293 -4.61 13.63 14.68
C HIS A 293 -4.56 12.78 13.41
N ILE A 294 -4.78 13.35 12.22
CA ILE A 294 -4.51 12.68 10.95
C ILE A 294 -3.02 12.82 10.64
N ARG A 295 -2.34 11.68 10.55
CA ARG A 295 -0.88 11.59 10.38
C ARG A 295 -0.45 11.35 8.93
N GLY A 296 -1.37 10.94 8.07
CA GLY A 296 -1.08 10.72 6.67
C GLY A 296 -2.30 10.35 5.84
N VAL A 297 -2.09 10.31 4.53
CA VAL A 297 -3.03 9.78 3.55
C VAL A 297 -2.29 8.71 2.76
N SER A 298 -2.86 7.51 2.70
CA SER A 298 -2.42 6.44 1.82
C SER A 298 -3.38 6.33 0.65
N PHE A 299 -2.83 6.31 -0.56
CA PHE A 299 -3.57 6.18 -1.80
C PHE A 299 -3.40 4.78 -2.37
N GLN A 300 -4.50 4.04 -2.42
CA GLN A 300 -4.52 2.64 -2.82
C GLN A 300 -5.25 2.50 -4.16
N PRO A 301 -4.56 2.17 -5.26
CA PRO A 301 -5.23 1.90 -6.53
C PRO A 301 -6.31 0.83 -6.36
N MET A 302 -7.48 1.02 -6.98
CA MET A 302 -8.56 0.05 -6.92
C MET A 302 -8.12 -1.28 -7.54
N PHE A 303 -8.17 -2.35 -6.73
CA PHE A 303 -7.85 -3.70 -7.17
C PHE A 303 -8.96 -4.29 -8.04
N GLY A 304 -8.58 -4.95 -9.14
CA GLY A 304 -9.48 -5.64 -10.06
C GLY A 304 -9.82 -7.08 -9.64
N SER A 305 -9.94 -7.34 -8.34
CA SER A 305 -10.19 -8.66 -7.76
C SER A 305 -11.39 -8.64 -6.80
N GLY A 306 -11.78 -9.81 -6.30
CA GLY A 306 -12.96 -9.96 -5.46
C GLY A 306 -14.24 -9.66 -6.24
N ARG A 307 -15.07 -8.76 -5.70
CA ARG A 307 -16.37 -8.41 -6.30
C ARG A 307 -16.27 -7.63 -7.61
N VAL A 308 -15.14 -6.96 -7.83
CA VAL A 308 -14.86 -6.30 -9.10
C VAL A 308 -14.28 -7.35 -10.04
N GLY A 309 -15.14 -8.03 -10.81
CA GLY A 309 -14.69 -9.00 -11.81
C GLY A 309 -13.64 -8.40 -12.77
N GLN A 310 -12.78 -9.25 -13.35
CA GLN A 310 -11.58 -8.85 -14.11
C GLN A 310 -11.81 -7.85 -15.26
N ALA A 311 -13.04 -7.73 -15.76
CA ALA A 311 -13.41 -6.96 -16.95
C ALA A 311 -13.32 -5.42 -16.81
N SER A 312 -13.21 -4.86 -15.60
CA SER A 312 -13.18 -3.39 -15.40
C SER A 312 -11.77 -2.78 -15.26
N SER A 313 -10.71 -3.59 -15.30
CA SER A 313 -9.33 -3.15 -15.08
C SER A 313 -8.73 -2.44 -16.30
N ARG A 314 -9.14 -1.20 -16.56
CA ARG A 314 -8.27 -0.27 -17.33
C ARG A 314 -6.99 -0.04 -16.53
N SER A 315 -5.83 -0.14 -17.20
CA SER A 315 -4.51 -0.32 -16.58
C SER A 315 -4.27 0.48 -15.28
N PRO A 316 -4.11 -0.20 -14.12
CA PRO A 316 -3.88 0.46 -12.82
C PRO A 316 -2.65 1.38 -12.78
N ALA A 317 -1.62 1.10 -13.60
CA ALA A 317 -0.42 1.93 -13.73
C ALA A 317 -0.69 3.41 -14.07
N ARG A 318 -1.76 3.72 -14.82
CA ARG A 318 -2.07 5.12 -15.18
C ARG A 318 -2.65 5.93 -14.02
N VAL A 319 -3.27 5.26 -13.06
CA VAL A 319 -3.94 5.89 -11.92
C VAL A 319 -2.93 6.21 -10.83
N SER A 320 -2.01 5.29 -10.55
CA SER A 320 -0.95 5.46 -9.55
C SER A 320 0.01 6.60 -9.88
N GLU A 321 0.46 6.72 -11.13
CA GLU A 321 1.43 7.75 -11.52
C GLU A 321 0.84 9.16 -11.59
N ARG A 322 -0.44 9.28 -11.99
CA ARG A 322 -1.17 10.56 -11.93
C ARG A 322 -1.33 11.03 -10.49
N ALA A 323 -1.46 10.10 -9.53
CA ALA A 323 -1.46 10.42 -8.12
C ALA A 323 -0.12 11.00 -7.66
N VAL A 324 0.99 10.37 -8.06
CA VAL A 324 2.35 10.86 -7.78
C VAL A 324 2.60 12.25 -8.37
N ALA A 325 2.26 12.44 -9.66
CA ALA A 325 2.47 13.72 -10.33
C ALA A 325 1.67 14.87 -9.71
N SER A 326 0.46 14.58 -9.22
CA SER A 326 -0.40 15.57 -8.55
C SER A 326 0.16 16.00 -7.18
N VAL A 327 0.75 15.08 -6.42
CA VAL A 327 1.20 15.32 -5.03
C VAL A 327 2.66 15.79 -4.94
N CYS A 328 3.55 15.28 -5.79
CA CYS A 328 4.98 15.65 -5.76
C CYS A 328 5.25 17.10 -6.18
N GLY A 329 4.30 17.77 -6.84
CA GLY A 329 4.39 19.21 -7.14
C GLY A 329 4.30 20.13 -5.92
N SER A 330 3.94 19.58 -4.75
CA SER A 330 3.56 20.35 -3.56
C SER A 330 4.51 20.20 -2.36
N GLY A 331 5.66 19.53 -2.52
CA GLY A 331 6.68 19.41 -1.47
C GLY A 331 6.35 18.46 -0.31
N MET A 332 5.42 17.51 -0.51
CA MET A 332 5.00 16.54 0.51
C MET A 332 5.60 15.14 0.31
N HIS A 333 5.72 14.39 1.41
CA HIS A 333 6.04 12.97 1.40
C HIS A 333 4.81 12.15 1.01
N LEU A 334 4.87 11.52 -0.16
CA LEU A 334 3.88 10.57 -0.65
C LEU A 334 4.43 9.17 -0.42
N VAL A 335 3.69 8.33 0.31
CA VAL A 335 3.92 6.88 0.36
C VAL A 335 2.90 6.24 -0.57
N GLN A 336 3.40 5.57 -1.61
CA GLN A 336 2.56 4.82 -2.54
C GLN A 336 2.74 3.32 -2.27
N GLU A 337 1.63 2.62 -2.03
CA GLU A 337 1.60 1.16 -2.07
C GLU A 337 1.56 0.72 -3.53
N LYS A 338 2.60 0.00 -3.98
CA LYS A 338 2.59 -0.72 -5.25
C LYS A 338 2.23 -2.16 -4.97
N SER A 339 1.18 -2.64 -5.63
CA SER A 339 0.93 -4.05 -5.82
C SER A 339 1.45 -4.50 -7.17
N ASP A 340 2.31 -5.52 -7.18
CA ASP A 340 2.58 -6.25 -8.41
C ASP A 340 1.38 -7.15 -8.74
N ASP A 341 0.60 -6.77 -9.76
CA ASP A 341 -0.48 -7.58 -10.34
C ASP A 341 0.09 -8.78 -11.12
N THR A 342 0.80 -9.68 -10.43
CA THR A 342 0.96 -11.05 -10.92
C THR A 342 -0.27 -11.83 -10.48
N LEU A 343 -0.94 -12.49 -11.43
CA LEU A 343 -2.17 -13.28 -11.26
C LEU A 343 -2.08 -14.47 -10.27
N ASP A 344 -0.98 -14.59 -9.54
CA ASP A 344 -0.83 -15.52 -8.44
C ASP A 344 -1.11 -14.75 -7.15
N GLY A 345 -1.98 -15.27 -6.28
CA GLY A 345 -2.38 -14.67 -5.00
C GLY A 345 -1.26 -14.46 -3.95
N ALA A 346 -0.03 -14.20 -4.38
CA ALA A 346 1.06 -13.62 -3.62
C ALA A 346 1.27 -12.18 -4.11
N GLY A 347 0.44 -11.25 -3.62
CA GLY A 347 0.68 -9.83 -3.83
C GLY A 347 1.98 -9.44 -3.13
N HIS A 348 2.98 -8.97 -3.88
CA HIS A 348 4.11 -8.25 -3.29
C HIS A 348 3.68 -6.79 -3.13
N GLN A 349 3.59 -6.37 -1.86
CA GLN A 349 3.37 -4.98 -1.47
C GLN A 349 4.74 -4.32 -1.31
N ASN A 350 5.05 -3.33 -2.13
CA ASN A 350 6.20 -2.47 -1.91
C ASN A 350 5.72 -1.05 -1.59
N GLU A 351 6.17 -0.51 -0.46
CA GLU A 351 5.96 0.88 -0.06
C GLU A 351 7.06 1.75 -0.68
N GLU A 352 6.70 2.80 -1.41
CA GLU A 352 7.65 3.78 -1.93
C GLU A 352 7.37 5.16 -1.36
N SER A 353 8.36 5.77 -0.68
CA SER A 353 8.31 7.16 -0.23
C SER A 353 8.98 8.09 -1.26
N CYS A 354 8.27 9.11 -1.76
CA CYS A 354 8.90 10.18 -2.54
C CYS A 354 9.36 11.31 -1.59
N ALA A 355 10.65 11.66 -1.63
CA ALA A 355 11.21 12.82 -0.92
C ALA A 355 11.87 13.76 -1.93
N ASP A 356 11.52 15.05 -1.88
CA ASP A 356 12.17 16.10 -2.65
C ASP A 356 13.62 16.27 -2.16
N LYS A 357 14.59 15.79 -2.94
CA LYS A 357 16.01 16.11 -2.75
C LYS A 357 16.33 17.36 -3.57
N SER A 358 15.87 18.51 -3.11
CA SER A 358 16.40 19.78 -3.61
C SER A 358 17.88 19.87 -3.22
N PRO A 359 18.82 20.19 -4.12
CA PRO A 359 20.23 20.35 -3.77
C PRO A 359 20.37 21.57 -2.85
N GLY A 360 20.64 21.32 -1.57
CA GLY A 360 20.83 22.36 -0.57
C GLY A 360 21.88 23.38 -0.99
N VAL A 361 21.46 24.64 -1.10
CA VAL A 361 22.34 25.81 -1.09
C VAL A 361 23.12 25.75 0.22
N ARG A 362 24.42 25.49 0.14
CA ARG A 362 25.32 25.54 1.31
C ARG A 362 25.33 26.97 1.85
N GLN A 363 24.67 27.19 2.99
CA GLN A 363 24.95 28.38 3.80
C GLN A 363 26.29 28.19 4.51
N PRO A 364 27.18 29.20 4.52
CA PRO A 364 28.46 29.11 5.20
C PRO A 364 28.27 29.05 6.73
N VAL A 365 28.90 28.07 7.35
CA VAL A 365 28.96 27.88 8.81
C VAL A 365 29.69 29.08 9.44
N PRO A 366 29.13 29.78 10.45
CA PRO A 366 29.85 30.81 11.17
C PRO A 366 30.90 30.18 12.10
N ALA A 367 32.10 30.77 12.12
CA ALA A 367 33.24 30.31 12.91
C ALA A 367 32.94 30.31 14.43
N PRO A 368 33.55 29.38 15.21
CA PRO A 368 33.27 29.24 16.63
C PRO A 368 33.78 30.45 17.42
N ARG A 369 32.90 31.03 18.25
CA ARG A 369 33.26 32.09 19.21
C ARG A 369 34.19 31.50 20.27
N GLN A 370 35.36 32.12 20.44
CA GLN A 370 36.28 31.83 21.53
C GLN A 370 35.63 32.10 22.88
N ALA A 371 35.85 31.18 23.82
CA ALA A 371 35.45 31.30 25.21
C ALA A 371 36.20 32.48 25.86
N GLY A 372 35.44 33.50 26.27
CA GLY A 372 35.91 34.56 27.15
C GLY A 372 35.60 34.18 28.60
N SER A 373 36.65 33.99 29.38
CA SER A 373 36.62 33.92 30.84
C SER A 373 35.99 35.17 31.44
N LEU A 374 35.09 35.00 32.41
CA LEU A 374 34.76 36.06 33.37
C LEU A 374 35.20 35.60 34.76
N SER A 375 36.11 36.39 35.33
CA SER A 375 36.21 36.64 36.76
C SER A 375 34.92 37.23 37.30
#